data_AF-A0A8T4V6Q5-F1
#
_entry.id   AF-A0A8T4V6Q5-F1
#
_cell.length_a   1.000
_cell.length_b   1.000
_cell.length_c   1.000
_cell.angle_alpha   90.00
_cell.angle_beta   90.00
_cell.angle_gamma   90.00
#
_symmetry.space_group_name_H-M   'P 1'
#
loop_
_entity.id
_entity.type
_entity.pdbx_description
1 polymer ?
#
loop_
_entity_poly.entity_id
_entity_poly.type
_entity_poly.pdbx_seq_one_letter_code
_entity_poly.pdbx_strand_id
1 'polypeptide(L)'
;MFFKTKKTTFKEINDFINSELERKKFTSALAAYHQLREVYNSSNEQEKYYNELNEITRKLIILTKVQELHNLIHTNDLESIGRILSEIREWLKENNGRNFYSYIDHHHDRCLKIYLYKQKKEELKFQIDNIHKLMEEENYDIALMQFPELMRVYNEMSTYHRNEEIIKELEQLKSQIKMSLLKQRAYGEVAELNIKRVRKLLEDEDIDSSRKRFSDIFERI
;
A
#
# COMPACT_ATOMS: atom_id res chain seq x y z
N MET A 1 27.23 -13.97 57.51
CA MET A 1 25.75 -13.93 57.58
C MET A 1 25.21 -14.55 56.31
N PHE A 2 24.54 -15.70 56.41
CA PHE A 2 23.86 -16.36 55.30
C PHE A 2 22.63 -15.53 54.91
N PHE A 3 22.64 -14.91 53.72
CA PHE A 3 21.41 -14.39 53.12
C PHE A 3 20.55 -15.61 52.77
N LYS A 4 19.52 -15.89 53.58
CA LYS A 4 18.42 -16.78 53.19
C LYS A 4 17.82 -16.19 51.91
N THR A 5 18.00 -16.85 50.78
CA THR A 5 17.18 -16.65 49.58
C THR A 5 15.72 -16.82 50.00
N LYS A 6 14.99 -15.72 50.16
CA LYS A 6 13.53 -15.76 50.27
C LYS A 6 13.04 -16.56 49.07
N LYS A 7 12.29 -17.64 49.29
CA LYS A 7 11.61 -18.35 48.20
C LYS A 7 10.69 -17.35 47.53
N THR A 8 11.09 -16.85 46.37
CA THR A 8 10.28 -15.92 45.58
C THR A 8 8.99 -16.63 45.23
N THR A 9 7.87 -16.07 45.67
CA THR A 9 6.55 -16.67 45.45
C THR A 9 6.06 -16.38 44.03
N PHE A 10 5.14 -17.20 43.51
CA PHE A 10 4.52 -16.98 42.20
C PHE A 10 4.01 -15.53 42.06
N LYS A 11 3.32 -15.05 43.10
CA LYS A 11 2.75 -13.69 43.15
C LYS A 11 3.83 -12.60 43.07
N GLU A 12 4.93 -12.74 43.80
CA GLU A 12 6.03 -11.76 43.77
C GLU A 12 6.66 -11.66 42.37
N ILE A 13 6.83 -12.79 41.67
CA ILE A 13 7.37 -12.80 40.30
C ILE A 13 6.34 -12.22 39.32
N ASN A 14 5.05 -12.57 39.46
CA ASN A 14 3.95 -12.06 38.65
C ASN A 14 3.81 -10.52 38.76
N ASP A 15 3.86 -9.99 39.99
CA ASP A 15 3.79 -8.55 40.26
C ASP A 15 5.03 -7.83 39.71
N PHE A 16 6.21 -8.43 39.83
CA PHE A 16 7.43 -7.92 39.22
C PHE A 16 7.32 -7.82 37.69
N ILE A 17 6.86 -8.88 37.02
CA ILE A 17 6.66 -8.89 35.56
C ILE A 17 5.70 -7.78 35.15
N ASN A 18 4.54 -7.67 35.80
CA ASN A 18 3.56 -6.62 35.47
C ASN A 18 4.16 -5.21 35.64
N SER A 19 4.92 -4.97 36.71
CA SER A 19 5.62 -3.69 36.92
C SER A 19 6.65 -3.38 35.82
N GLU A 20 7.43 -4.38 35.40
CA GLU A 20 8.40 -4.22 34.32
C GLU A 20 7.72 -3.99 32.95
N LEU A 21 6.58 -4.65 32.71
CA LEU A 21 5.75 -4.42 31.51
C LEU A 21 5.20 -2.98 31.47
N GLU A 22 4.72 -2.46 32.59
CA GLU A 22 4.27 -1.06 32.71
C GLU A 22 5.42 -0.07 32.50
N ARG A 23 6.63 -0.42 32.95
CA ARG A 23 7.86 0.36 32.74
C ARG A 23 8.52 0.16 31.39
N LYS A 24 7.92 -0.65 30.49
CA LYS A 24 8.43 -0.96 29.14
C LYS A 24 9.79 -1.68 29.14
N LYS A 25 10.11 -2.43 30.19
CA LYS A 25 11.36 -3.19 30.34
C LYS A 25 11.18 -4.65 29.92
N PHE A 26 10.97 -4.87 28.62
CA PHE A 26 10.52 -6.17 28.10
C PHE A 26 11.52 -7.31 28.28
N THR A 27 12.82 -7.06 28.09
CA THR A 27 13.85 -8.10 28.29
C THR A 27 13.87 -8.60 29.74
N SER A 28 13.65 -7.69 30.70
CA SER A 28 13.59 -8.04 32.12
C SER A 28 12.31 -8.81 32.46
N ALA A 29 11.17 -8.40 31.90
CA ALA A 29 9.90 -9.13 32.03
C ALA A 29 9.98 -10.55 31.42
N LEU A 30 10.61 -10.71 30.25
CA LEU A 30 10.80 -12.00 29.59
C LEU A 30 11.73 -12.92 30.39
N ALA A 31 12.83 -12.38 30.93
CA ALA A 31 13.74 -13.14 31.79
C ALA A 31 13.03 -13.65 33.07
N ALA A 32 12.20 -12.80 33.70
CA ALA A 32 11.43 -13.18 34.87
C ALA A 32 10.30 -14.19 34.56
N TYR A 33 9.76 -14.20 33.34
CA TYR A 33 8.74 -15.17 32.93
C TYR A 33 9.23 -16.63 32.99
N HIS A 34 10.50 -16.88 32.65
CA HIS A 34 11.07 -18.23 32.79
C HIS A 34 11.01 -18.71 34.25
N GLN A 35 11.37 -17.83 35.19
CA GLN A 35 11.30 -18.12 36.63
C GLN A 35 9.84 -18.32 37.09
N LEU A 36 8.90 -17.50 36.60
CA LEU A 36 7.48 -17.66 36.89
C LEU A 36 6.96 -19.03 36.44
N ARG A 37 7.37 -19.48 35.26
CA ARG A 37 6.93 -20.75 34.68
C ARG A 37 7.51 -21.95 35.40
N GLU A 38 8.76 -21.88 35.86
CA GLU A 38 9.35 -22.91 36.72
C GLU A 38 8.63 -23.03 38.07
N VAL A 39 8.30 -21.89 38.69
CA VAL A 39 7.52 -21.86 39.95
C VAL A 39 6.11 -22.41 39.74
N TYR A 40 5.46 -22.08 38.61
CA TYR A 40 4.17 -22.66 38.26
C TYR A 40 4.23 -24.19 38.07
N ASN A 41 5.20 -24.67 37.28
CA ASN A 41 5.36 -26.09 36.98
C ASN A 41 5.68 -26.94 38.22
N SER A 42 6.33 -26.36 39.23
CA SER A 42 6.69 -27.02 40.49
C SER A 42 5.68 -26.79 41.63
N SER A 43 4.62 -26.02 41.38
CA SER A 43 3.57 -25.72 42.36
C SER A 43 2.47 -26.77 42.38
N ASN A 44 1.94 -27.08 43.57
CA ASN A 44 0.72 -27.88 43.75
C ASN A 44 -0.57 -27.06 43.56
N GLU A 45 -0.47 -25.75 43.36
CA GLU A 45 -1.60 -24.82 43.20
C GLU A 45 -1.78 -24.34 41.75
N GLN A 46 -1.45 -25.17 40.74
CA GLN A 46 -1.47 -24.76 39.33
C GLN A 46 -2.83 -24.21 38.86
N GLU A 47 -3.94 -24.84 39.25
CA GLU A 47 -5.28 -24.39 38.87
C GLU A 47 -5.56 -22.94 39.31
N LYS A 48 -5.06 -22.56 40.49
CA LYS A 48 -5.21 -21.21 41.05
C LYS A 48 -4.42 -20.17 40.24
N TYR A 49 -3.23 -20.53 39.77
CA TYR A 49 -2.31 -19.63 39.05
C TYR A 49 -2.51 -19.62 37.53
N TYR A 50 -3.31 -20.54 36.99
CA TYR A 50 -3.48 -20.74 35.56
C TYR A 50 -3.87 -19.46 34.81
N ASN A 51 -4.86 -18.73 35.34
CA ASN A 51 -5.36 -17.50 34.70
C ASN A 51 -4.31 -16.38 34.69
N GLU A 52 -3.59 -16.19 35.80
CA GLU A 52 -2.54 -15.17 35.95
C GLU A 52 -1.36 -15.47 35.02
N LEU A 53 -0.92 -16.73 34.94
CA LEU A 53 0.13 -17.15 34.02
C LEU A 53 -0.30 -16.96 32.56
N ASN A 54 -1.55 -17.30 32.22
CA ASN A 54 -2.08 -17.12 30.89
C ASN A 54 -2.15 -15.64 30.49
N GLU A 55 -2.55 -14.76 31.40
CA GLU A 55 -2.58 -13.32 31.16
C GLU A 55 -1.18 -12.79 30.85
N ILE A 56 -0.18 -13.12 31.66
CA ILE A 56 1.22 -12.74 31.39
C ILE A 56 1.71 -13.31 30.06
N THR A 57 1.41 -14.58 29.79
CA THR A 57 1.83 -15.25 28.55
C THR A 57 1.27 -14.50 27.33
N ARG A 58 -0.01 -14.13 27.36
CA ARG A 58 -0.65 -13.33 26.30
C ARG A 58 0.00 -11.96 26.14
N LYS A 59 0.29 -11.25 27.25
CA LYS A 59 0.97 -9.94 27.23
C LYS A 59 2.39 -10.02 26.63
N LEU A 60 3.12 -11.10 26.88
CA LEU A 60 4.46 -11.30 26.31
C LEU A 60 4.39 -11.66 24.82
N ILE A 61 3.45 -12.52 24.42
CA ILE A 61 3.26 -12.88 23.00
C ILE A 61 2.96 -11.64 22.17
N ILE A 62 2.05 -10.77 22.62
CA ILE A 62 1.69 -9.57 21.86
C ILE A 62 2.87 -8.60 21.74
N LEU A 63 3.71 -8.48 22.78
CA LEU A 63 4.92 -7.66 22.72
C LEU A 63 5.91 -8.17 21.68
N THR A 64 6.13 -9.49 21.63
CA THR A 64 6.98 -10.10 20.62
C THR A 64 6.44 -9.80 19.22
N LYS A 65 5.13 -9.90 19.01
CA LYS A 65 4.49 -9.52 17.73
C LYS A 65 4.71 -8.05 17.38
N VAL A 66 4.63 -7.13 18.34
CA VAL A 66 4.95 -5.71 18.11
C VAL A 66 6.43 -5.53 17.72
N GLN A 67 7.37 -6.22 18.36
CA GLN A 67 8.79 -6.15 18.00
C GLN A 67 9.05 -6.74 16.61
N GLU A 68 8.41 -7.86 16.29
CA GLU A 68 8.45 -8.46 14.96
C GLU A 68 7.93 -7.49 13.89
N LEU A 69 6.79 -6.83 14.18
CA LEU A 69 6.22 -5.80 13.30
C LEU A 69 7.17 -4.62 13.08
N HIS A 70 7.87 -4.16 14.12
CA HIS A 70 8.89 -3.10 13.98
C HIS A 70 10.03 -3.50 13.05
N ASN A 71 10.44 -4.76 13.06
CA ASN A 71 11.48 -5.24 12.17
C ASN A 71 10.95 -5.42 10.74
N LEU A 72 9.75 -6.00 10.60
CA LEU A 72 9.14 -6.29 9.30
C LEU A 72 8.66 -5.04 8.58
N ILE A 73 8.26 -3.97 9.28
CA ILE A 73 7.71 -2.77 8.62
C ILE A 73 8.69 -2.10 7.66
N HIS A 74 9.99 -2.41 7.77
CA HIS A 74 11.02 -1.93 6.86
C HIS A 74 11.19 -2.79 5.59
N THR A 75 10.58 -3.97 5.51
CA THR A 75 10.60 -4.86 4.34
C THR A 75 9.41 -4.62 3.41
N ASN A 76 9.39 -5.23 2.23
CA ASN A 76 8.25 -5.16 1.29
C ASN A 76 7.27 -6.33 1.45
N ASP A 77 7.34 -7.10 2.54
CA ASP A 77 6.43 -8.21 2.80
C ASP A 77 5.10 -7.72 3.41
N LEU A 78 4.23 -7.19 2.55
CA LEU A 78 2.94 -6.63 2.97
C LEU A 78 2.02 -7.69 3.58
N GLU A 79 2.08 -8.93 3.13
CA GLU A 79 1.23 -10.01 3.65
C GLU A 79 1.54 -10.29 5.12
N SER A 80 2.82 -10.50 5.46
CA SER A 80 3.24 -10.74 6.83
C SER A 80 2.95 -9.54 7.74
N ILE A 81 3.20 -8.32 7.26
CA ILE A 81 2.91 -7.08 8.01
C ILE A 81 1.40 -6.98 8.31
N GLY A 82 0.56 -7.19 7.29
CA GLY A 82 -0.90 -7.12 7.42
C GLY A 82 -1.46 -8.16 8.38
N ARG A 83 -0.92 -9.40 8.35
CA ARG A 83 -1.29 -10.46 9.30
C ARG A 83 -1.00 -10.04 10.75
N ILE A 84 0.23 -9.60 11.03
CA ILE A 84 0.64 -9.23 12.40
C ILE A 84 -0.14 -8.02 12.91
N LEU A 85 -0.37 -7.01 12.05
CA LEU A 85 -1.22 -5.86 12.39
C LEU A 85 -2.65 -6.29 12.77
N SER A 86 -3.19 -7.29 12.07
CA SER A 86 -4.55 -7.79 12.33
C SER A 86 -4.63 -8.52 13.67
N GLU A 87 -3.68 -9.43 13.93
CA GLU A 87 -3.59 -10.14 15.21
C GLU A 87 -3.43 -9.18 16.39
N ILE A 88 -2.61 -8.12 16.23
CA ILE A 88 -2.43 -7.12 17.29
C ILE A 88 -3.73 -6.35 17.53
N ARG A 89 -4.43 -5.97 16.46
CA ARG A 89 -5.70 -5.25 16.54
C ARG A 89 -6.79 -6.08 17.21
N GLU A 90 -6.91 -7.37 16.88
CA GLU A 90 -7.85 -8.29 17.52
C GLU A 90 -7.58 -8.39 19.01
N TRP A 91 -6.32 -8.57 19.38
CA TRP A 91 -5.93 -8.62 20.78
C TRP A 91 -6.24 -7.31 21.53
N LEU A 92 -5.99 -6.14 20.92
CA LEU A 92 -6.32 -4.85 21.53
C LEU A 92 -7.84 -4.67 21.73
N LYS A 93 -8.68 -5.14 20.81
CA LYS A 93 -10.14 -5.08 20.96
C LYS A 93 -10.65 -5.91 22.14
N GLU A 94 -10.02 -7.04 22.39
CA GLU A 94 -10.37 -7.93 23.50
C GLU A 94 -9.85 -7.42 24.86
N ASN A 95 -8.92 -6.46 24.87
CA ASN A 95 -8.23 -6.01 26.07
C ASN A 95 -8.20 -4.47 26.18
N ASN A 96 -9.15 -3.91 26.93
CA ASN A 96 -9.25 -2.46 27.15
C ASN A 96 -8.53 -1.98 28.43
N GLY A 97 -7.89 -0.79 28.35
CA GLY A 97 -7.89 0.16 29.48
C GLY A 97 -6.71 0.17 30.47
N ARG A 98 -5.44 0.07 30.05
CA ARG A 98 -4.25 0.40 30.89
C ARG A 98 -3.07 0.96 30.06
N ASN A 99 -2.07 1.54 30.74
CA ASN A 99 -0.84 2.10 30.16
C ASN A 99 -0.06 1.12 29.25
N PHE A 100 -0.04 -0.18 29.59
CA PHE A 100 0.58 -1.23 28.77
C PHE A 100 -0.05 -1.31 27.37
N TYR A 101 -1.39 -1.29 27.30
CA TYR A 101 -2.13 -1.38 26.04
C TYR A 101 -1.92 -0.13 25.19
N SER A 102 -1.81 1.05 25.80
CA SER A 102 -1.50 2.30 25.07
C SER A 102 -0.13 2.26 24.38
N TYR A 103 0.86 1.58 24.95
CA TYR A 103 2.15 1.37 24.28
C TYR A 103 2.01 0.48 23.03
N ILE A 104 1.29 -0.63 23.15
CA ILE A 104 1.02 -1.55 22.02
C ILE A 104 0.27 -0.82 20.92
N ASP A 105 -0.80 -0.11 21.29
CA ASP A 105 -1.67 0.68 20.40
C ASP A 105 -0.88 1.75 19.65
N HIS A 106 -0.03 2.51 20.34
CA HIS A 106 0.83 3.53 19.71
C HIS A 106 1.75 2.94 18.62
N HIS A 107 2.36 1.79 18.90
CA HIS A 107 3.26 1.14 17.94
C HIS A 107 2.51 0.50 16.78
N HIS A 108 1.36 -0.12 17.07
CA HIS A 108 0.44 -0.63 16.07
C HIS A 108 0.03 0.47 15.08
N ASP A 109 -0.48 1.60 15.58
CA ASP A 109 -0.93 2.72 14.77
C ASP A 109 0.18 3.30 13.88
N ARG A 110 1.39 3.43 14.44
CA ARG A 110 2.55 3.93 13.68
C ARG A 110 2.89 2.99 12.52
N CYS A 111 2.95 1.68 12.78
CA CYS A 111 3.22 0.69 11.74
C CYS A 111 2.07 0.58 10.74
N LEU A 112 0.81 0.69 11.18
CA LEU A 112 -0.37 0.68 10.33
C LEU A 112 -0.32 1.81 9.28
N LYS A 113 0.05 3.04 9.68
CA LYS A 113 0.19 4.16 8.74
C LYS A 113 1.25 3.89 7.66
N ILE A 114 2.39 3.29 8.05
CA ILE A 114 3.46 2.93 7.10
C ILE A 114 2.98 1.82 6.16
N TYR A 115 2.28 0.82 6.69
CA TYR A 115 1.71 -0.27 5.91
C TYR A 115 0.70 0.24 4.87
N LEU A 116 -0.25 1.09 5.28
CA LEU A 116 -1.25 1.69 4.39
C LEU A 116 -0.59 2.57 3.32
N TYR A 117 0.44 3.33 3.67
CA TYR A 117 1.25 4.06 2.70
C TYR A 117 1.86 3.12 1.65
N LYS A 118 2.47 2.00 2.06
CA LYS A 118 3.09 1.04 1.14
C LYS A 118 2.07 0.39 0.22
N GLN A 119 0.93 -0.05 0.75
CA GLN A 119 -0.16 -0.60 -0.07
C GLN A 119 -0.60 0.39 -1.15
N LYS A 120 -0.86 1.65 -0.76
CA LYS A 120 -1.29 2.68 -1.71
C LYS A 120 -0.21 3.06 -2.71
N LYS A 121 1.07 3.00 -2.31
CA LYS A 121 2.20 3.19 -3.22
C LYS A 121 2.29 2.09 -4.28
N GLU A 122 2.06 0.83 -3.91
CA GLU A 122 2.02 -0.28 -4.87
C GLU A 122 0.81 -0.18 -5.81
N GLU A 123 -0.37 0.15 -5.28
CA GLU A 123 -1.57 0.42 -6.08
C GLU A 123 -1.33 1.54 -7.09
N LEU A 124 -0.72 2.66 -6.64
CA LEU A 124 -0.36 3.77 -7.51
C LEU A 124 0.61 3.34 -8.61
N LYS A 125 1.65 2.57 -8.27
CA LYS A 125 2.62 2.06 -9.24
C LYS A 125 1.92 1.21 -10.32
N PHE A 126 1.04 0.30 -9.92
CA PHE A 126 0.30 -0.53 -10.86
C PHE A 126 -0.56 0.30 -11.82
N GLN A 127 -1.19 1.37 -11.33
CA GLN A 127 -1.96 2.28 -12.19
C GLN A 127 -1.08 3.08 -13.15
N ILE A 128 0.09 3.54 -12.71
CA ILE A 128 1.08 4.19 -13.59
C ILE A 128 1.54 3.23 -14.70
N ASP A 129 1.85 1.98 -14.35
CA ASP A 129 2.28 0.96 -15.31
C ASP A 129 1.19 0.68 -16.36
N ASN A 130 -0.10 0.63 -15.94
CA ASN A 130 -1.23 0.49 -16.86
C ASN A 130 -1.37 1.69 -17.81
N ILE A 131 -1.17 2.91 -17.31
CA ILE A 131 -1.19 4.13 -18.14
C ILE A 131 -0.06 4.08 -19.17
N HIS A 132 1.15 3.69 -18.78
CA HIS A 132 2.25 3.53 -19.72
C HIS A 132 1.94 2.50 -20.80
N LYS A 133 1.33 1.37 -20.45
CA LYS A 133 0.87 0.38 -21.43
C LYS A 133 -0.15 0.96 -22.42
N LEU A 134 -1.12 1.73 -21.94
CA LEU A 134 -2.08 2.40 -22.82
C LEU A 134 -1.41 3.42 -23.76
N MET A 135 -0.37 4.09 -23.29
CA MET A 135 0.41 5.00 -24.13
C MET A 135 1.21 4.26 -25.21
N GLU A 136 1.80 3.11 -24.89
CA GLU A 136 2.49 2.24 -25.86
C GLU A 136 1.53 1.72 -26.94
N GLU A 137 0.27 1.48 -26.58
CA GLU A 137 -0.82 1.11 -27.50
C GLU A 137 -1.45 2.31 -28.22
N GLU A 138 -0.90 3.52 -28.06
CA GLU A 138 -1.42 4.79 -28.61
C GLU A 138 -2.86 5.15 -28.19
N ASN A 139 -3.37 4.53 -27.12
CA ASN A 139 -4.68 4.76 -26.52
C ASN A 139 -4.66 5.95 -25.54
N TYR A 140 -4.22 7.12 -26.03
CA TYR A 140 -3.94 8.30 -25.20
C TYR A 140 -5.18 8.91 -24.54
N ASP A 141 -6.34 8.82 -25.18
CA ASP A 141 -7.62 9.27 -24.63
C ASP A 141 -8.05 8.43 -23.43
N ILE A 142 -7.97 7.09 -23.54
CA ILE A 142 -8.24 6.16 -22.44
C ILE A 142 -7.23 6.36 -21.31
N ALA A 143 -5.95 6.51 -21.63
CA ALA A 143 -4.90 6.79 -20.64
C ALA A 143 -5.21 8.08 -19.84
N LEU A 144 -5.66 9.13 -20.52
CA LEU A 144 -6.03 10.39 -19.87
C LEU A 144 -7.29 10.25 -19.00
N MET A 145 -8.23 9.38 -19.35
CA MET A 145 -9.42 9.11 -18.55
C MET A 145 -9.12 8.40 -17.23
N GLN A 146 -8.00 7.70 -17.10
CA GLN A 146 -7.60 7.03 -15.84
C GLN A 146 -6.98 7.99 -14.80
N PHE A 147 -6.57 9.21 -15.21
CA PHE A 147 -5.88 10.15 -14.33
C PHE A 147 -6.65 10.61 -13.08
N PRO A 148 -7.98 10.82 -13.10
CA PRO A 148 -8.74 11.15 -11.90
C PRO A 148 -8.61 10.08 -10.81
N GLU A 149 -8.65 8.81 -11.21
CA GLU A 149 -8.49 7.67 -10.31
C GLU A 149 -7.06 7.56 -9.78
N LEU A 150 -6.07 7.76 -10.65
CA LEU A 150 -4.66 7.85 -10.27
C LEU A 150 -4.41 8.92 -9.20
N MET A 151 -4.99 10.11 -9.38
CA MET A 151 -4.90 11.19 -8.41
C MET A 151 -5.64 10.87 -7.10
N ARG A 152 -6.75 10.12 -7.17
CA ARG A 152 -7.47 9.64 -5.97
C ARG A 152 -6.55 8.76 -5.12
N VAL A 153 -5.89 7.76 -5.73
CA VAL A 153 -4.95 6.85 -5.05
C VAL A 153 -3.75 7.62 -4.49
N TYR A 154 -3.19 8.57 -5.25
CA TYR A 154 -2.11 9.44 -4.76
C TYR A 154 -2.52 10.24 -3.52
N ASN A 155 -3.72 10.81 -3.50
CA ASN A 155 -4.22 11.58 -2.35
C ASN A 155 -4.41 10.68 -1.11
N GLU A 156 -4.89 9.45 -1.30
CA GLU A 156 -4.97 8.45 -0.22
C GLU A 156 -3.59 8.09 0.32
N MET A 157 -2.62 7.82 -0.56
CA MET A 157 -1.23 7.58 -0.17
C MET A 157 -0.64 8.76 0.62
N SER A 158 -0.87 9.99 0.12
CA SER A 158 -0.32 11.23 0.69
C SER A 158 -0.87 11.56 2.08
N THR A 159 -2.03 11.01 2.45
CA THR A 159 -2.61 11.14 3.80
C THR A 159 -1.68 10.53 4.86
N TYR A 160 -0.89 9.52 4.49
CA TYR A 160 0.05 8.84 5.39
C TYR A 160 1.46 9.43 5.31
N HIS A 161 1.92 9.76 4.10
CA HIS A 161 3.22 10.39 3.87
C HIS A 161 3.21 11.13 2.53
N ARG A 162 3.37 12.46 2.58
CA ARG A 162 3.39 13.32 1.38
C ARG A 162 4.74 13.21 0.68
N ASN A 163 4.70 12.90 -0.63
CA ASN A 163 5.88 12.87 -1.48
C ASN A 163 5.65 13.81 -2.67
N GLU A 164 6.33 14.96 -2.65
CA GLU A 164 6.18 16.01 -3.68
C GLU A 164 6.87 15.68 -5.01
N GLU A 165 7.76 14.69 -5.05
CA GLU A 165 8.37 14.24 -6.30
C GLU A 165 7.35 13.45 -7.13
N ILE A 166 6.58 12.57 -6.47
CA ILE A 166 5.56 11.76 -7.14
C ILE A 166 4.51 12.65 -7.82
N ILE A 167 4.04 13.73 -7.18
CA ILE A 167 3.06 14.61 -7.84
C ILE A 167 3.63 15.31 -9.07
N LYS A 168 4.91 15.70 -9.05
CA LYS A 168 5.58 16.29 -10.23
C LYS A 168 5.68 15.26 -11.36
N GLU A 169 6.02 14.01 -11.05
CA GLU A 169 6.05 12.92 -12.02
C GLU A 169 4.66 12.69 -12.64
N LEU A 170 3.61 12.68 -11.82
CA LEU A 170 2.22 12.53 -12.29
C LEU A 170 1.79 13.71 -13.19
N GLU A 171 2.14 14.94 -12.83
CA GLU A 171 1.85 16.12 -13.67
C GLU A 171 2.58 16.06 -15.02
N GLN A 172 3.84 15.62 -15.02
CA GLN A 172 4.62 15.42 -16.24
C GLN A 172 4.00 14.33 -17.12
N LEU A 173 3.64 13.18 -16.54
CA LEU A 173 2.98 12.09 -17.26
C LEU A 173 1.67 12.55 -17.90
N LYS A 174 0.84 13.31 -17.16
CA LYS A 174 -0.39 13.89 -17.70
C LYS A 174 -0.13 14.81 -18.89
N SER A 175 0.90 15.66 -18.78
CA SER A 175 1.29 16.57 -19.85
C SER A 175 1.78 15.82 -21.08
N GLN A 176 2.56 14.75 -20.90
CA GLN A 176 3.02 13.90 -21.99
C GLN A 176 1.85 13.27 -22.75
N ILE A 177 0.88 12.67 -22.05
CA ILE A 177 -0.32 12.08 -22.67
C ILE A 177 -1.09 13.13 -23.48
N LYS A 178 -1.33 14.31 -22.90
CA LYS A 178 -2.03 15.41 -23.61
C LYS A 178 -1.29 15.81 -24.88
N MET A 179 0.03 15.92 -24.83
CA MET A 179 0.84 16.26 -26.00
C MET A 179 0.77 15.18 -27.07
N SER A 180 0.83 13.91 -26.70
CA SER A 180 0.69 12.80 -27.64
C SER A 180 -0.70 12.77 -28.29
N LEU A 181 -1.77 12.99 -27.52
CA LEU A 181 -3.13 13.09 -28.05
C LEU A 181 -3.30 14.26 -29.03
N LEU A 182 -2.70 15.42 -28.73
CA LEU A 182 -2.72 16.57 -29.64
C LEU A 182 -1.99 16.27 -30.95
N LYS A 183 -0.83 15.61 -30.88
CA LYS A 183 -0.10 15.17 -32.09
C LYS A 183 -0.93 14.20 -32.92
N GLN A 184 -1.53 13.19 -32.28
CA GLN A 184 -2.37 12.19 -32.95
C GLN A 184 -3.54 12.85 -33.70
N ARG A 185 -4.23 13.80 -33.05
CA ARG A 185 -5.32 14.56 -33.68
C ARG A 185 -4.84 15.41 -34.85
N ALA A 186 -3.73 16.15 -34.68
CA ALA A 186 -3.17 16.97 -35.75
C ALA A 186 -2.79 16.12 -36.98
N TYR A 187 -2.18 14.95 -36.79
CA TYR A 187 -1.89 14.04 -37.89
C TYR A 187 -3.16 13.49 -38.54
N GLY A 188 -4.20 13.18 -37.75
CA GLY A 188 -5.50 12.74 -38.25
C GLY A 188 -6.18 13.80 -39.13
N GLU A 189 -6.22 15.05 -38.69
CA GLU A 189 -6.80 16.16 -39.45
C GLU A 189 -6.06 16.39 -40.78
N VAL A 190 -4.73 16.33 -40.76
CA VAL A 190 -3.90 16.43 -41.96
C VAL A 190 -4.16 15.26 -42.91
N ALA A 191 -4.29 14.03 -42.39
CA ALA A 191 -4.61 12.86 -43.19
C ALA A 191 -6.00 12.98 -43.85
N GLU A 192 -7.01 13.45 -43.11
CA GLU A 192 -8.35 13.69 -43.66
C GLU A 192 -8.34 14.75 -44.77
N LEU A 193 -7.62 15.85 -44.58
CA LEU A 193 -7.47 16.89 -45.60
C LEU A 193 -6.79 16.36 -46.87
N ASN A 194 -5.75 15.52 -46.70
CA ASN A 194 -5.07 14.89 -47.83
C ASN A 194 -6.01 13.91 -48.56
N ILE A 195 -6.77 13.09 -47.85
CA ILE A 195 -7.77 12.18 -48.45
C ILE A 195 -8.82 12.97 -49.23
N LYS A 196 -9.34 14.08 -48.67
CA LYS A 196 -10.30 14.96 -49.36
C LYS A 196 -9.71 15.56 -50.63
N ARG A 197 -8.45 16.04 -50.59
CA ARG A 197 -7.75 16.57 -51.77
C ARG A 197 -7.54 15.52 -52.84
N VAL A 198 -7.09 14.33 -52.47
CA VAL A 198 -6.88 13.22 -53.41
C VAL A 198 -8.20 12.79 -54.05
N ARG A 199 -9.29 12.67 -53.28
CA ARG A 199 -10.62 12.37 -53.84
C ARG A 199 -11.07 13.42 -54.85
N LYS A 200 -10.90 14.70 -54.53
CA LYS A 200 -11.26 15.79 -55.45
C LYS A 200 -10.43 15.75 -56.74
N LEU A 201 -9.12 15.50 -56.64
CA LEU A 201 -8.25 15.36 -57.82
C LEU A 201 -8.67 14.17 -58.70
N LEU A 202 -9.03 13.04 -58.10
CA LEU A 202 -9.53 11.87 -58.84
C LEU A 202 -10.89 12.15 -59.51
N GLU A 203 -11.80 12.88 -58.87
CA GLU A 203 -13.07 13.30 -59.47
C GLU A 203 -12.86 14.27 -60.63
N ASP A 204 -11.94 15.23 -60.49
CA ASP A 204 -11.59 16.19 -61.54
C ASP A 204 -10.95 15.47 -62.76
N GLU A 205 -10.08 14.47 -62.54
CA GLU A 205 -9.51 13.63 -63.62
C GLU A 205 -10.56 12.74 -64.33
N ASP A 206 -11.54 12.22 -63.60
CA ASP A 206 -12.64 11.43 -64.20
C ASP A 206 -13.56 12.32 -65.07
N ILE A 207 -13.77 13.57 -64.67
CA ILE A 207 -14.52 14.56 -65.46
C ILE A 207 -13.74 14.98 -66.70
N ASP A 208 -12.42 15.20 -66.59
CA ASP A 208 -11.59 15.63 -67.70
C ASP A 208 -11.38 14.50 -68.72
N SER A 209 -11.24 13.25 -68.26
CA SER A 209 -11.17 12.07 -69.14
C SER A 209 -12.50 11.80 -69.86
N SER A 210 -13.64 12.06 -69.19
CA SER A 210 -14.97 11.98 -69.79
C SER A 210 -15.20 13.10 -70.81
N ARG A 211 -14.79 14.34 -70.52
CA ARG A 211 -14.87 15.49 -71.45
C ARG A 211 -14.01 15.29 -72.69
N LYS A 212 -12.80 14.73 -72.56
CA LYS A 212 -11.94 14.42 -73.72
C LYS A 212 -12.55 13.37 -74.63
N ARG A 213 -13.15 12.30 -74.08
CA ARG A 213 -13.87 11.30 -74.88
C ARG A 213 -15.10 11.87 -75.58
N PHE A 214 -15.85 12.77 -74.93
CA PHE A 214 -16.98 13.45 -75.56
C PHE A 214 -16.54 14.45 -76.65
N SER A 215 -15.43 15.16 -76.44
CA SER A 215 -14.83 16.07 -77.44
C SER A 215 -14.38 15.32 -78.70
N ASP A 216 -13.67 14.21 -78.54
CA ASP A 216 -13.17 13.40 -79.67
C ASP A 216 -14.30 12.73 -80.48
N ILE A 217 -15.48 12.52 -79.85
CA ILE A 217 -16.68 12.01 -80.52
C ILE A 217 -17.40 13.12 -81.30
N PHE A 218 -17.45 14.35 -80.77
CA PHE A 218 -18.11 15.48 -81.44
C PHE A 218 -17.26 16.12 -82.55
N GLU A 219 -15.93 16.04 -82.49
CA GLU A 219 -15.05 16.52 -83.58
C GLU A 219 -14.94 15.53 -84.76
N ARG A 220 -15.54 14.33 -84.65
CA ARG A 220 -15.56 13.29 -85.68
C ARG A 220 -16.92 13.09 -86.37
N ILE A 221 -17.91 13.92 -86.07
CA ILE A 221 -19.23 13.97 -86.75
C ILE A 221 -19.30 15.27 -87.55
#